data_AF-A0A7W0MLZ9-F1
#
_entry.id   AF-A0A7W0MLZ9-F1
#
_cell.length_a   1.000
_cell.length_b   1.000
_cell.length_c   1.000
_cell.angle_alpha   90.00
_cell.angle_beta   90.00
_cell.angle_gamma   90.00
#
_symmetry.space_group_name_H-M   'P 1'
#
loop_
_entity.id
_entity.type
_entity.pdbx_description
1 polymer ?
#
loop_
_entity_poly.entity_id
_entity_poly.type
_entity_poly.pdbx_seq_one_letter_code
_entity_poly.pdbx_strand_id
1 'polypeptide(L)'
;MAHKKAGGSSRNGRDSAGRRLGVKKFGGEAVIPGNILIRQRGTKWWPGAGVGLGRDHTIFAIAEGQVTFHKGFKGRTFVSVRPAATAAE
;
A
#
# COMPACT_ATOMS: atom_id res chain seq x y z
N MET A 1 5.23 31.27 51.09
CA MET A 1 5.41 30.46 49.86
C MET A 1 4.18 29.58 49.70
N ALA A 2 3.43 29.77 48.62
CA ALA A 2 2.18 29.02 48.40
C ALA A 2 2.49 27.62 47.89
N HIS A 3 2.37 26.61 48.76
CA HIS A 3 2.38 25.22 48.34
C HIS A 3 1.05 24.87 47.69
N LYS A 4 1.01 24.83 46.36
CA LYS A 4 0.08 23.98 45.64
C LYS A 4 0.85 23.24 44.55
N LYS A 5 1.31 22.04 44.88
CA LYS A 5 1.87 21.09 43.91
C LYS A 5 0.68 20.44 43.18
N ALA A 6 -0.05 21.23 42.39
CA ALA A 6 -1.10 20.70 41.51
C ALA A 6 -0.45 20.09 40.26
N GLY A 7 0.34 19.03 40.47
CA GLY A 7 0.82 18.17 39.40
C GLY A 7 -0.28 17.19 39.03
N GLY A 8 -1.33 17.68 38.35
CA GLY A 8 -2.30 16.79 37.72
C GLY A 8 -1.57 15.90 36.71
N SER A 9 -1.57 14.59 36.92
CA SER A 9 -1.05 13.65 35.95
C SER A 9 -1.91 13.74 34.69
N SER A 10 -1.50 14.57 33.73
CA SER A 10 -2.14 14.60 32.43
C SER A 10 -1.73 13.33 31.68
N ARG A 11 -2.65 12.37 31.57
CA ARG A 11 -2.43 11.18 30.74
C ARG A 11 -2.54 11.59 29.28
N ASN A 12 -1.40 11.72 28.61
CA ASN A 12 -1.33 11.85 27.16
C ASN A 12 -1.63 10.49 26.50
N GLY A 13 -2.89 10.06 26.54
CA GLY A 13 -3.38 8.77 26.03
C GLY A 13 -4.10 8.85 24.69
N ARG A 14 -3.81 9.87 23.86
CA ARG A 14 -4.45 10.04 22.56
C ARG A 14 -3.65 9.29 21.50
N ASP A 15 -4.15 8.13 21.09
CA ASP A 15 -3.65 7.40 19.93
C ASP A 15 -4.71 7.34 18.83
N SER A 16 -4.26 7.24 17.58
CA SER A 16 -5.13 7.11 16.42
C SER A 16 -5.39 5.64 16.10
N ALA A 17 -6.62 5.31 15.72
CA ALA A 17 -6.94 3.98 15.21
C ALA A 17 -6.08 3.64 13.97
N GLY A 18 -5.68 2.37 13.88
CA GLY A 18 -4.93 1.83 12.75
C GLY A 18 -5.67 2.03 11.42
N ARG A 19 -4.97 2.54 10.41
CA ARG A 19 -5.57 2.92 9.11
C ARG A 19 -5.64 1.78 8.08
N ARG A 20 -5.36 0.54 8.49
CA ARG A 20 -5.42 -0.69 7.67
C ARG A 20 -4.67 -0.58 6.33
N LEU A 21 -3.54 0.13 6.34
CA LEU A 21 -2.63 0.24 5.19
C LEU A 21 -1.96 -1.11 4.90
N GLY A 22 -1.09 -1.15 3.90
CA GLY A 22 -0.29 -2.30 3.51
C GLY A 22 -0.74 -2.96 2.21
N VAL A 23 -0.03 -4.04 1.89
CA VAL A 23 -0.26 -4.89 0.72
C VAL A 23 -1.58 -5.64 0.90
N LYS A 24 -2.36 -5.72 -0.17
CA LYS A 24 -3.66 -6.42 -0.26
C LYS A 24 -3.60 -7.62 -1.19
N LYS A 25 -2.72 -7.57 -2.19
CA LYS A 25 -2.45 -8.65 -3.13
C LYS A 25 -0.95 -8.89 -3.22
N PHE A 26 -0.51 -10.12 -2.93
CA PHE A 26 0.89 -10.52 -2.96
C PHE A 26 1.31 -10.98 -4.36
N GLY A 27 2.62 -11.18 -4.55
CA GLY A 27 3.16 -11.62 -5.84
C GLY A 27 2.64 -13.00 -6.22
N GLY A 28 2.27 -13.17 -7.50
CA GLY A 28 1.68 -14.39 -8.05
C GLY A 28 0.17 -14.50 -7.90
N GLU A 29 -0.48 -13.61 -7.14
CA GLU A 29 -1.93 -13.63 -7.03
C GLU A 29 -2.62 -13.12 -8.30
N ALA A 30 -3.69 -13.81 -8.68
CA ALA A 30 -4.58 -13.36 -9.73
C ALA A 30 -5.39 -12.12 -9.30
N VAL A 31 -5.50 -11.16 -10.22
CA VAL A 31 -6.24 -9.91 -10.03
C VAL A 31 -7.05 -9.57 -11.26
N ILE A 32 -8.15 -8.85 -11.03
CA ILE A 32 -9.00 -8.26 -12.05
C ILE A 32 -8.82 -6.73 -12.05
N PRO A 33 -9.20 -6.03 -13.14
CA PRO A 33 -9.25 -4.57 -13.15
C PRO A 33 -10.03 -4.00 -11.97
N GLY A 34 -9.52 -2.93 -11.36
CA GLY A 34 -10.12 -2.28 -10.20
C GLY A 34 -9.69 -2.85 -8.84
N ASN A 35 -9.06 -4.04 -8.79
CA ASN A 35 -8.55 -4.59 -7.54
C ASN A 35 -7.49 -3.69 -6.91
N ILE A 36 -7.62 -3.44 -5.60
CA ILE A 36 -6.62 -2.71 -4.83
C ILE A 36 -5.46 -3.66 -4.52
N LEU A 37 -4.27 -3.29 -4.96
CA LEU A 37 -3.05 -4.06 -4.71
C LEU A 37 -2.39 -3.63 -3.41
N ILE A 38 -2.27 -2.32 -3.19
CA ILE A 38 -1.56 -1.75 -2.03
C ILE A 38 -2.21 -0.45 -1.59
N ARG A 39 -2.47 -0.31 -0.29
CA ARG A 39 -2.77 0.98 0.35
C ARG A 39 -1.55 1.49 1.09
N GLN A 40 -1.06 2.67 0.74
CA GLN A 40 0.19 3.21 1.29
C GLN A 40 0.07 4.69 1.64
N ARG A 41 1.04 5.19 2.41
CA ARG A 41 1.26 6.63 2.63
C ARG A 41 2.55 7.00 1.92
N GLY A 42 2.45 7.92 0.97
CA GLY A 42 3.50 8.14 -0.03
C GLY A 42 3.71 6.91 -0.92
N THR A 43 4.73 6.97 -1.77
CA THR A 43 5.07 5.90 -2.73
C THR A 43 6.25 5.07 -2.24
N LYS A 44 5.97 4.13 -1.32
CA LYS A 44 6.93 3.07 -0.94
C LYS A 44 7.08 2.07 -2.09
N TRP A 45 5.95 1.70 -2.68
CA TRP A 45 5.87 0.95 -3.92
C TRP A 45 5.47 1.88 -5.06
N TRP A 46 6.08 1.64 -6.22
CA TRP A 46 5.88 2.45 -7.42
C TRP A 46 5.01 1.69 -8.42
N PRO A 47 4.12 2.39 -9.15
CA PRO A 47 3.33 1.77 -10.20
C PRO A 47 4.24 1.37 -11.36
N GLY A 48 4.09 0.13 -11.83
CA GLY A 48 4.68 -0.41 -13.06
C GLY A 48 3.63 -0.62 -14.15
N ALA A 49 3.86 -1.60 -15.02
CA ALA A 49 2.92 -1.94 -16.08
C ALA A 49 1.61 -2.57 -15.55
N GLY A 50 0.47 -2.26 -16.18
CA GLY A 50 -0.83 -2.86 -15.84
C GLY A 50 -1.45 -2.38 -14.53
N VAL A 51 -0.89 -1.35 -13.90
CA VAL A 51 -1.38 -0.79 -12.63
C VAL A 51 -1.50 0.74 -12.70
N GLY A 52 -2.43 1.28 -11.91
CA GLY A 52 -2.65 2.72 -11.75
C GLY A 52 -2.30 3.18 -10.34
N LEU A 53 -2.08 4.50 -10.21
CA LEU A 53 -1.85 5.17 -8.94
C LEU A 53 -3.02 6.11 -8.63
N GLY A 54 -3.65 5.92 -7.47
CA GLY A 54 -4.72 6.79 -6.98
C GLY A 54 -4.20 8.07 -6.33
N ARG A 55 -5.11 9.00 -6.02
CA ARG A 55 -4.80 10.30 -5.37
C ARG A 55 -4.07 10.16 -4.04
N ASP A 56 -4.39 9.12 -3.27
CA ASP A 56 -3.76 8.83 -1.97
C ASP A 56 -2.54 7.91 -2.08
N HIS A 57 -2.02 7.70 -3.29
CA HIS A 57 -0.95 6.76 -3.65
C HIS A 57 -1.32 5.28 -3.51
N THR A 58 -2.60 4.94 -3.37
CA THR A 58 -3.08 3.56 -3.49
C THR A 58 -2.77 3.03 -4.89
N ILE A 59 -2.24 1.81 -4.99
CA ILE A 59 -2.00 1.12 -6.27
C ILE A 59 -3.15 0.16 -6.54
N PHE A 60 -3.71 0.23 -7.74
CA PHE A 60 -4.80 -0.64 -8.20
C PHE A 60 -4.47 -1.26 -9.57
N ALA A 61 -5.07 -2.42 -9.85
CA ALA A 61 -4.92 -3.11 -11.14
C ALA A 61 -5.76 -2.44 -12.22
N ILE A 62 -5.20 -2.25 -13.41
CA ILE A 62 -5.92 -1.76 -14.60
C ILE A 62 -6.29 -2.93 -15.51
N ALA A 63 -5.45 -3.97 -15.55
CA ALA A 63 -5.65 -5.17 -16.35
C ALA A 63 -5.82 -6.39 -15.44
N GLU A 64 -6.38 -7.46 -16.00
CA GLU A 64 -6.37 -8.78 -15.38
C GLU A 64 -5.00 -9.45 -15.54
N GLY A 65 -4.68 -10.34 -14.60
CA GLY A 65 -3.45 -11.12 -14.63
C GLY A 65 -2.89 -11.39 -13.25
N GLN A 66 -1.57 -11.55 -13.16
CA GLN A 66 -0.87 -11.85 -11.91
C GLN A 66 -0.02 -10.67 -11.45
N VAL A 67 -0.04 -10.41 -10.15
CA VAL A 67 0.77 -9.35 -9.53
C VAL A 67 2.23 -9.76 -9.48
N THR A 68 3.13 -8.87 -9.88
CA THR A 68 4.57 -9.07 -9.81
C THR A 68 5.25 -7.88 -9.15
N PHE A 69 6.27 -8.16 -8.36
CA PHE A 69 7.10 -7.17 -7.70
C PHE A 69 8.51 -7.28 -8.27
N HIS A 70 9.09 -6.16 -8.65
CA HIS A 70 10.48 -6.12 -9.10
C HIS A 70 11.19 -4.89 -8.54
N LYS A 71 12.50 -5.00 -8.36
CA LYS A 71 13.34 -3.84 -8.03
C LYS A 71 13.76 -3.17 -9.33
N GLY A 72 13.62 -1.85 -9.39
CA GLY A 72 13.99 -1.02 -10.53
C GLY A 72 15.01 0.05 -10.15
N PHE A 73 15.00 1.13 -10.93
CA PHE A 73 15.97 2.23 -10.81
C PHE A 73 16.01 2.82 -9.39
N LYS A 74 17.22 3.15 -8.92
CA LYS A 74 17.49 3.67 -7.56
C LYS A 74 16.98 2.77 -6.42
N GLY A 75 16.91 1.45 -6.64
CA GLY A 75 16.49 0.49 -5.62
C GLY A 75 15.00 0.56 -5.26
N ARG A 76 14.19 1.23 -6.09
CA ARG A 76 12.74 1.34 -5.88
C ARG A 76 12.05 0.02 -6.22
N THR A 77 11.04 -0.35 -5.45
CA THR A 77 10.22 -1.53 -5.74
C THR A 77 9.01 -1.12 -6.57
N PHE A 78 8.87 -1.71 -7.74
CA PHE A 78 7.76 -1.52 -8.65
C PHE A 78 6.79 -2.70 -8.57
N VAL A 79 5.51 -2.38 -8.73
CA VAL A 79 4.40 -3.34 -8.73
C VAL A 79 3.78 -3.31 -10.11
N SER A 80 3.66 -4.47 -10.74
CA SER A 80 3.06 -4.60 -12.07
C SER A 80 2.08 -5.75 -12.09
N VAL A 81 1.10 -5.69 -12.99
CA VAL A 81 0.26 -6.84 -13.33
C VAL A 81 0.73 -7.37 -14.67
N ARG A 82 1.20 -8.62 -14.68
CA ARG A 82 1.49 -9.34 -15.93
C ARG A 82 0.23 -10.07 -16.37
N PRO A 83 -0.18 -9.96 -17.64
CA PRO A 83 -1.27 -10.78 -18.18
C PRO A 83 -0.98 -12.25 -17.88
N ALA A 84 -1.96 -12.96 -17.32
CA ALA A 84 -1.84 -14.41 -17.22
C ALA A 84 -1.82 -14.93 -18.66
N ALA A 85 -0.70 -15.52 -19.08
CA ALA A 85 -0.66 -16.19 -20.36
C ALA A 85 -1.78 -17.24 -20.33
N THR A 86 -2.80 -17.04 -21.17
CA THR A 86 -3.75 -18.10 -21.48
C THR A 86 -2.91 -19.27 -21.96
N ALA A 87 -2.87 -20.35 -21.17
CA ALA A 87 -2.31 -21.61 -21.64
C ALA A 87 -2.98 -21.91 -22.97
N ALA A 88 -2.18 -21.87 -24.03
CA ALA A 88 -2.62 -22.22 -25.36
C ALA A 88 -3.18 -23.64 -25.31
N GLU A 89 -4.44 -23.77 -25.69
CA GLU A 89 -5.03 -25.02 -26.16
C GLU A 89 -4.63 -25.23 -27.62
#